data_AF-A0A2N2FCE0-F1
#
_entry.id   AF-A0A2N2FCE0-F1
#
_cell.length_a   1.000
_cell.length_b   1.000
_cell.length_c   1.000
_cell.angle_alpha   90.00
_cell.angle_beta   90.00
_cell.angle_gamma   90.00
#
_symmetry.space_group_name_H-M   'P 1'
#
loop_
_entity.id
_entity.type
_entity.pdbx_description
1 polymer ?
#
loop_
_entity_poly.entity_id
_entity_poly.type
_entity_poly.pdbx_seq_one_letter_code
_entity_poly.pdbx_strand_id
1 'polypeptide(L)'
;MRFRWVLFLILIIILSPVIFKPGSVDAQENVQGERFKIVEKTFIQFTWRLVSRDGRGICTVKIDHEGFPTNNETLAACVIDLEKLGPAVTPFPEGTPQPTSTPINLNQVFLETYWVFESSQEVTTTTKVKIPDMIVNIYAPGLPVSAPYIVIKAIEPYSEFHISRIAGTINNDPFECLSDQCIVPLIQDARIKFWAESSFGDQSQTITATARSYISNNFYNVRITTIDRKIEFTDSCRQIWSGTAYGESPDWVVFPESP
;
A
#
# COMPACT_ATOMS: atom_id res chain seq x y z
N MET A 1 65.41 -30.43 9.54
CA MET A 1 64.40 -29.47 10.05
C MET A 1 63.63 -28.69 8.98
N ARG A 2 64.11 -28.56 7.73
CA ARG A 2 63.44 -27.74 6.69
C ARG A 2 62.29 -28.42 5.92
N PHE A 3 62.20 -29.75 5.93
CA PHE A 3 61.19 -30.49 5.14
C PHE A 3 59.80 -30.58 5.82
N ARG A 4 59.76 -30.57 7.17
CA ARG A 4 58.49 -30.62 7.95
C ARG A 4 57.70 -29.31 7.90
N TRP A 5 58.34 -28.19 7.61
CA TRP A 5 57.70 -26.88 7.48
C TRP A 5 57.02 -26.67 6.12
N VAL A 6 57.57 -27.25 5.04
CA VAL A 6 56.99 -27.14 3.70
C VAL A 6 55.69 -27.96 3.58
N LEU A 7 55.63 -29.12 4.23
CA LEU A 7 54.41 -29.95 4.29
C LEU A 7 53.28 -29.30 5.09
N PHE A 8 53.60 -28.50 6.11
CA PHE A 8 52.58 -27.81 6.92
C PHE A 8 51.98 -26.61 6.18
N LEU A 9 52.77 -25.92 5.35
CA LEU A 9 52.31 -24.79 4.52
C LEU A 9 51.43 -25.25 3.33
N ILE A 10 51.68 -26.43 2.77
CA ILE A 10 50.84 -27.00 1.69
C ILE A 10 49.49 -27.49 2.25
N LEU A 11 49.44 -27.96 3.50
CA LEU A 11 48.20 -28.42 4.13
C LEU A 11 47.24 -27.27 4.48
N ILE A 12 47.76 -26.07 4.78
CA ILE A 12 46.96 -24.88 5.10
C ILE A 12 46.33 -24.24 3.84
N ILE A 13 46.96 -24.37 2.67
CA ILE A 13 46.41 -23.86 1.40
C ILE A 13 45.26 -24.74 0.87
N ILE A 14 45.14 -25.99 1.34
CA ILE A 14 44.05 -26.91 0.97
C ILE A 14 42.84 -26.78 1.92
N LEU A 15 42.98 -26.11 3.08
CA LEU A 15 41.86 -25.83 3.98
C LEU A 15 41.40 -24.36 3.88
N SER A 16 40.32 -24.18 3.11
CA SER A 16 39.34 -23.06 3.12
C SER A 16 39.68 -21.76 2.35
N PRO A 17 38.68 -21.10 1.72
CA PRO A 17 37.26 -21.12 2.09
C PRO A 17 36.32 -21.71 1.04
N VAL A 18 35.27 -22.34 1.59
CA VAL A 18 34.01 -22.66 0.94
C VAL A 18 33.46 -21.39 0.29
N ILE A 19 33.16 -21.52 -1.00
CA ILE A 19 32.49 -20.53 -1.83
C ILE A 19 31.14 -20.21 -1.16
N PHE A 20 31.03 -19.04 -0.55
CA PHE A 20 29.74 -18.45 -0.22
C PHE A 20 28.99 -18.29 -1.56
N LYS A 21 27.98 -19.13 -1.78
CA LYS A 21 26.96 -18.82 -2.78
C LYS A 21 26.26 -17.56 -2.28
N PRO A 22 26.30 -16.43 -2.99
CA PRO A 22 25.33 -15.39 -2.72
C PRO A 22 23.96 -16.03 -2.93
N GLY A 23 23.14 -16.04 -1.88
CA GLY A 23 21.70 -16.24 -2.08
C GLY A 23 21.28 -15.22 -3.12
N SER A 24 20.67 -15.69 -4.20
CA SER A 24 19.98 -14.83 -5.14
C SER A 24 18.97 -14.02 -4.34
N VAL A 25 19.29 -12.77 -4.07
CA VAL A 25 18.30 -11.77 -3.69
C VAL A 25 17.49 -11.60 -4.97
N ASP A 26 16.23 -12.01 -4.96
CA ASP A 26 15.29 -11.63 -6.01
C ASP A 26 15.23 -10.10 -6.00
N ALA A 27 16.01 -9.48 -6.89
CA ALA A 27 15.82 -8.10 -7.24
C ALA A 27 14.49 -8.07 -7.98
N GLN A 28 13.43 -7.72 -7.26
CA GLN A 28 12.12 -7.52 -7.85
C GLN A 28 12.27 -6.40 -8.88
N GLU A 29 12.24 -6.79 -10.15
CA GLU A 29 12.29 -5.89 -11.29
C GLU A 29 11.09 -4.96 -11.17
N ASN A 30 11.36 -3.74 -10.69
CA ASN A 30 10.35 -2.74 -10.44
C ASN A 30 9.97 -2.15 -11.80
N VAL A 31 9.07 -2.85 -12.50
CA VAL A 31 8.37 -2.34 -13.67
C VAL A 31 7.60 -1.12 -13.22
N GLN A 32 8.20 0.04 -13.48
CA GLN A 32 7.63 1.38 -13.43
C GLN A 32 6.22 1.47 -12.82
N GLY A 33 6.14 1.78 -11.52
CA GLY A 33 5.10 2.69 -11.04
C GLY A 33 4.30 2.33 -9.81
N GLU A 34 4.45 1.15 -9.18
CA GLU A 34 3.62 0.84 -8.01
C GLU A 34 4.41 0.19 -6.87
N ARG A 35 4.51 0.92 -5.74
CA ARG A 35 5.14 0.45 -4.51
C ARG A 35 4.17 -0.45 -3.76
N PHE A 36 4.56 -1.70 -3.50
CA PHE A 36 3.75 -2.64 -2.72
C PHE A 36 4.56 -3.25 -1.58
N LYS A 37 3.89 -3.46 -0.45
CA LYS A 37 4.37 -4.26 0.67
C LYS A 37 3.45 -5.46 0.86
N ILE A 38 4.04 -6.62 1.10
CA ILE A 38 3.30 -7.80 1.52
C ILE A 38 3.16 -7.71 3.04
N VAL A 39 1.93 -7.61 3.52
CA VAL A 39 1.60 -7.69 4.93
C VAL A 39 1.07 -9.08 5.20
N GLU A 40 1.80 -9.85 6.00
CA GLU A 40 1.38 -11.15 6.47
C GLU A 40 0.65 -10.97 7.80
N LYS A 41 -0.61 -11.40 7.85
CA LYS A 41 -1.38 -11.43 9.09
C LYS A 41 -1.76 -12.86 9.39
N THR A 42 -1.34 -13.32 10.55
CA THR A 42 -1.69 -14.63 11.07
C THR A 42 -2.86 -14.50 12.03
N PHE A 43 -3.91 -15.28 11.80
CA PHE A 43 -5.07 -15.35 12.69
C PHE A 43 -5.59 -16.78 12.78
N ILE A 44 -6.34 -17.06 13.84
CA ILE A 44 -7.01 -18.34 14.01
C ILE A 44 -8.30 -18.29 13.21
N GLN A 45 -8.40 -19.13 12.18
CA GLN A 45 -9.62 -19.32 11.42
C GLN A 45 -10.43 -20.46 12.03
N PHE A 46 -11.67 -20.18 12.41
CA PHE A 46 -12.61 -21.18 12.91
C PHE A 46 -13.51 -21.62 11.77
N THR A 47 -13.64 -22.94 11.59
CA THR A 47 -14.50 -23.55 10.59
C THR A 47 -15.71 -24.15 11.29
N TRP A 48 -16.90 -23.67 10.90
CA TRP A 48 -18.18 -24.08 11.42
C TRP A 48 -19.03 -24.68 10.31
N ARG A 49 -19.73 -25.75 10.60
CA ARG A 49 -20.71 -26.35 9.70
C ARG A 49 -22.11 -26.04 10.18
N LEU A 50 -22.93 -25.49 9.29
CA LEU A 50 -24.36 -25.34 9.53
C LEU A 50 -25.04 -26.67 9.25
N VAL A 51 -25.77 -27.19 10.23
CA VAL A 51 -26.43 -28.49 10.16
C VAL A 51 -27.93 -28.32 10.43
N SER A 52 -28.77 -28.93 9.59
CA SER A 52 -30.20 -29.02 9.80
C SER A 52 -30.52 -29.93 10.99
N ARG A 53 -31.69 -29.76 11.61
CA ARG A 53 -32.22 -30.63 12.67
C ARG A 53 -32.13 -32.13 12.34
N ASP A 54 -32.24 -32.50 11.07
CA ASP A 54 -32.12 -33.88 10.60
C ASP A 54 -30.67 -34.39 10.48
N GLY A 55 -29.69 -33.62 10.95
CA GLY A 55 -28.26 -33.96 10.89
C GLY A 55 -27.61 -33.74 9.52
N ARG A 56 -28.35 -33.18 8.54
CA ARG A 56 -27.83 -32.89 7.20
C ARG A 56 -27.00 -31.60 7.23
N GLY A 57 -25.74 -31.68 6.80
CA GLY A 57 -24.89 -30.51 6.64
C GLY A 57 -25.36 -29.65 5.46
N ILE A 58 -25.59 -28.37 5.71
CA ILE A 58 -26.07 -27.39 4.73
C ILE A 58 -24.87 -26.71 4.06
N CYS A 59 -24.00 -26.08 4.85
CA CYS A 59 -22.84 -25.33 4.35
C CYS A 59 -21.75 -25.24 5.42
N THR A 60 -20.56 -24.79 5.01
CA THR A 60 -19.43 -24.53 5.90
C THR A 60 -19.07 -23.04 5.86
N VAL A 61 -18.94 -22.44 7.02
CA VAL A 61 -18.59 -21.03 7.22
C VAL A 61 -17.25 -20.93 7.92
N LYS A 62 -16.39 -20.04 7.44
CA LYS A 62 -15.09 -19.75 8.03
C LYS A 62 -15.11 -18.34 8.59
N ILE A 63 -14.79 -18.20 9.86
CA ILE A 63 -14.74 -16.92 10.57
C ILE A 63 -13.37 -16.69 11.17
N ASP A 64 -12.97 -15.43 11.31
CA ASP A 64 -11.70 -14.99 11.90
C ASP A 64 -11.85 -14.39 13.31
N HIS A 65 -13.03 -14.58 13.91
CA HIS A 65 -13.34 -14.16 15.27
C HIS A 65 -13.82 -15.33 16.14
N GLU A 66 -13.71 -15.17 17.46
CA GLU A 66 -14.24 -16.15 18.41
C GLU A 66 -15.78 -16.13 18.43
N GLY A 67 -16.38 -17.29 18.69
CA GLY A 67 -17.83 -17.45 18.80
C GLY A 67 -18.46 -18.13 17.59
N PHE A 68 -19.78 -17.97 17.45
CA PHE A 68 -20.55 -18.53 16.34
C PHE A 68 -20.56 -17.56 15.15
N PRO A 69 -20.67 -18.07 13.91
CA PRO A 69 -20.85 -17.21 12.74
C PRO A 69 -22.09 -16.31 12.87
N THR A 70 -21.95 -15.06 12.47
CA THR A 70 -23.07 -14.12 12.41
C THR A 70 -23.98 -14.41 11.23
N ASN A 71 -25.21 -13.86 11.25
CA ASN A 71 -26.15 -14.04 10.14
C ASN A 71 -25.58 -13.50 8.81
N ASN A 72 -24.85 -12.39 8.85
CA ASN A 72 -24.26 -11.80 7.64
C ASN A 72 -23.14 -12.68 7.06
N GLU A 73 -22.26 -13.23 7.88
CA GLU A 73 -21.21 -14.15 7.44
C GLU A 73 -21.80 -15.45 6.90
N THR A 74 -22.87 -15.93 7.53
CA THR A 74 -23.60 -17.12 7.07
C THR A 74 -24.25 -16.88 5.73
N LEU A 75 -24.91 -15.75 5.52
CA LEU A 75 -25.49 -15.40 4.23
C LEU A 75 -24.41 -15.24 3.17
N ALA A 76 -23.28 -14.59 3.49
CA ALA A 76 -22.17 -14.42 2.55
C ALA A 76 -21.56 -15.77 2.12
N ALA A 77 -21.43 -16.72 3.03
CA ALA A 77 -20.84 -18.03 2.74
C ALA A 77 -21.83 -19.05 2.16
N CYS A 78 -23.12 -18.97 2.54
CA CYS A 78 -24.09 -20.04 2.31
C CYS A 78 -25.26 -19.67 1.40
N VAL A 79 -25.28 -18.49 0.78
CA VAL A 79 -26.42 -18.02 -0.03
C VAL A 79 -26.92 -19.08 -1.03
N ILE A 80 -26.02 -19.71 -1.78
CA ILE A 80 -26.36 -20.71 -2.80
C ILE A 80 -27.00 -21.95 -2.18
N ASP A 81 -26.51 -22.42 -1.04
CA ASP A 81 -27.00 -23.65 -0.41
C ASP A 81 -28.30 -23.41 0.37
N LEU A 82 -28.48 -22.20 0.91
CA LEU A 82 -29.74 -21.78 1.52
C LEU A 82 -30.84 -21.62 0.47
N GLU A 83 -30.53 -21.10 -0.73
CA GLU A 83 -31.49 -21.02 -1.84
C GLU A 83 -32.02 -22.39 -2.27
N LYS A 84 -31.20 -23.44 -2.22
CA LYS A 84 -31.59 -24.82 -2.54
C LYS A 84 -32.58 -25.42 -1.53
N LEU A 85 -32.70 -24.84 -0.33
CA LEU A 85 -33.72 -25.24 0.65
C LEU A 85 -35.10 -24.67 0.31
N GLY A 86 -35.18 -23.72 -0.63
CA GLY A 86 -36.43 -23.18 -1.12
C GLY A 86 -37.26 -24.23 -1.87
N PRO A 87 -38.59 -24.07 -1.91
CA PRO A 87 -39.44 -24.98 -2.67
C PRO A 87 -39.05 -24.94 -4.16
N ALA A 88 -38.81 -26.12 -4.74
CA ALA A 88 -38.58 -26.25 -6.17
C ALA A 88 -39.82 -25.75 -6.94
N VAL A 89 -39.59 -24.91 -7.95
CA VAL A 89 -40.67 -24.41 -8.82
C VAL A 89 -41.33 -25.62 -9.47
N THR A 90 -42.58 -25.88 -9.15
CA THR A 90 -43.34 -26.96 -9.78
C THR A 90 -43.60 -26.53 -11.21
N PRO A 91 -43.13 -27.28 -12.24
CA PRO A 91 -43.43 -26.92 -13.63
C PRO A 91 -44.92 -27.07 -13.85
N PHE A 92 -45.57 -25.96 -14.18
CA PHE A 92 -46.99 -25.95 -14.52
C PHE A 92 -47.18 -26.25 -16.02
N PRO A 93 -48.33 -26.83 -16.42
CA PRO A 93 -48.72 -26.94 -17.82
C PRO A 93 -48.80 -25.56 -18.48
N GLU A 94 -48.43 -25.49 -19.76
CA GLU A 94 -48.43 -24.28 -20.59
C GLU A 94 -49.72 -23.45 -20.40
N GLY A 95 -49.57 -22.18 -20.03
CA GLY A 95 -50.68 -21.22 -19.95
C GLY A 95 -51.22 -20.88 -18.56
N THR A 96 -50.62 -21.38 -17.47
CA THR A 96 -50.97 -20.93 -16.10
C THR A 96 -49.94 -19.92 -15.56
N PRO A 97 -50.36 -18.89 -14.79
CA PRO A 97 -49.43 -17.92 -14.23
C PRO A 97 -48.50 -18.64 -13.24
N GLN A 98 -47.19 -18.52 -13.48
CA GLN A 98 -46.16 -19.11 -12.64
C GLN A 98 -46.28 -18.51 -11.22
N PRO A 99 -46.47 -19.32 -10.17
CA PRO A 99 -46.54 -18.78 -8.82
C PRO A 99 -45.23 -18.09 -8.48
N THR A 100 -45.32 -16.88 -7.92
CA THR A 100 -44.17 -16.20 -7.33
C THR A 100 -43.57 -17.12 -6.27
N SER A 101 -42.28 -17.41 -6.36
CA SER A 101 -41.61 -18.21 -5.34
C SER A 101 -41.84 -17.55 -3.97
N THR A 102 -42.43 -18.29 -3.04
CA THR A 102 -42.52 -17.81 -1.66
C THR A 102 -41.10 -17.65 -1.13
N PRO A 103 -40.69 -16.44 -0.70
CA PRO A 103 -39.35 -16.22 -0.17
C PRO A 103 -39.13 -17.10 1.06
N ILE A 104 -37.93 -17.66 1.17
CA ILE A 104 -37.54 -18.49 2.31
C ILE A 104 -37.60 -17.64 3.58
N ASN A 105 -38.26 -18.16 4.61
CA ASN A 105 -38.23 -17.53 5.92
C ASN A 105 -36.91 -17.87 6.61
N LEU A 106 -35.92 -16.98 6.48
CA LEU A 106 -34.59 -17.14 7.08
C LEU A 106 -34.65 -17.38 8.60
N ASN A 107 -35.58 -16.74 9.31
CA ASN A 107 -35.73 -16.94 10.76
C ASN A 107 -36.13 -18.38 11.08
N GLN A 108 -37.00 -18.99 10.28
CA GLN A 108 -37.38 -20.38 10.46
C GLN A 108 -36.21 -21.33 10.17
N VAL A 109 -35.43 -21.06 9.12
CA VAL A 109 -34.23 -21.86 8.80
C VAL A 109 -33.21 -21.79 9.95
N PHE A 110 -32.99 -20.62 10.55
CA PHE A 110 -32.08 -20.49 11.69
C PHE A 110 -32.60 -21.15 12.98
N LEU A 111 -33.92 -21.29 13.15
CA LEU A 111 -34.51 -22.04 14.27
C LEU A 111 -34.37 -23.57 14.09
N GLU A 112 -34.31 -24.03 12.85
CA GLU A 112 -34.23 -25.45 12.49
C GLU A 112 -32.79 -25.92 12.20
N THR A 113 -31.81 -25.06 12.43
CA THR A 113 -30.39 -25.36 12.22
C THR A 113 -29.58 -25.12 13.48
N TYR A 114 -28.43 -25.79 13.56
CA TYR A 114 -27.46 -25.60 14.63
C TYR A 114 -26.03 -25.65 14.08
N TRP A 115 -25.11 -25.05 14.82
CA TRP A 115 -23.70 -24.96 14.46
C TRP A 115 -22.91 -26.14 15.03
N VAL A 116 -22.14 -26.78 14.17
CA VAL A 116 -21.15 -27.78 14.55
C VAL A 116 -19.77 -27.23 14.30
N PHE A 117 -18.96 -27.17 15.36
CA PHE A 117 -17.55 -26.80 15.22
C PHE A 117 -16.80 -27.93 14.51
N GLU A 118 -16.10 -27.60 13.42
CA GLU A 118 -15.31 -28.59 12.68
C GLU A 118 -13.83 -28.53 13.07
N SER A 119 -13.23 -27.35 12.98
CA SER A 119 -11.80 -27.18 13.26
C SER A 119 -11.43 -25.72 13.46
N SER A 120 -10.29 -25.50 14.10
CA SER A 120 -9.59 -24.22 14.12
C SER A 120 -8.19 -24.43 13.61
N GLN A 121 -7.72 -23.56 12.72
CA GLN A 121 -6.36 -23.62 12.20
C GLN A 121 -5.78 -22.22 12.14
N GLU A 122 -4.47 -22.13 12.36
CA GLU A 122 -3.73 -20.90 12.16
C GLU A 122 -3.56 -20.67 10.65
N VAL A 123 -4.08 -19.55 10.16
CA VAL A 123 -4.01 -19.18 8.75
C VAL A 123 -3.26 -17.87 8.63
N THR A 124 -2.17 -17.91 7.86
CA THR A 124 -1.45 -16.70 7.46
C THR A 124 -2.02 -16.21 6.13
N THR A 125 -2.64 -15.03 6.16
CA THR A 125 -3.11 -14.35 4.95
C THR A 125 -2.10 -13.29 4.55
N THR A 126 -1.70 -13.30 3.28
CA THR A 126 -0.81 -12.30 2.71
C THR A 126 -1.65 -11.28 1.92
N THR A 127 -1.57 -10.01 2.32
CA THR A 127 -2.26 -8.92 1.63
C THR A 127 -1.23 -7.99 1.02
N LYS A 128 -1.39 -7.68 -0.27
CA LYS A 128 -0.58 -6.65 -0.94
C LYS A 128 -1.16 -5.28 -0.61
N VAL A 129 -0.41 -4.48 0.13
CA VAL A 129 -0.76 -3.11 0.48
C VAL A 129 0.05 -2.17 -0.41
N LYS A 130 -0.64 -1.25 -1.10
CA LYS A 130 0.01 -0.20 -1.90
C LYS A 130 0.62 0.85 -0.97
N ILE A 131 1.90 1.13 -1.15
CA ILE A 131 2.62 2.20 -0.45
C ILE A 131 2.49 3.48 -1.31
N PRO A 132 2.14 4.64 -0.72
CA PRO A 132 2.12 5.90 -1.44
C PRO A 132 3.52 6.36 -1.88
N ASP A 133 3.58 7.20 -2.90
CA ASP A 133 4.83 7.81 -3.36
C ASP A 133 5.35 8.87 -2.38
N MET A 134 6.67 9.08 -2.41
CA MET A 134 7.34 10.11 -1.61
C MET A 134 6.87 11.52 -1.98
N ILE A 135 6.75 12.40 -0.98
CA ILE A 135 6.34 13.78 -1.19
C ILE A 135 7.55 14.69 -1.08
N VAL A 136 7.93 15.37 -2.17
CA VAL A 136 9.08 16.30 -2.19
C VAL A 136 8.65 17.73 -2.48
N ASN A 137 8.97 18.70 -1.64
CA ASN A 137 8.57 20.09 -1.80
C ASN A 137 9.76 21.03 -1.70
N ILE A 138 9.64 22.19 -2.34
CA ILE A 138 10.63 23.28 -2.31
C ILE A 138 9.99 24.53 -1.73
N TYR A 139 10.70 25.21 -0.86
CA TYR A 139 10.26 26.40 -0.15
C TYR A 139 11.29 27.51 -0.27
N ALA A 140 10.80 28.74 -0.46
CA ALA A 140 11.61 29.95 -0.29
C ALA A 140 11.42 30.48 1.14
N PRO A 141 12.42 31.18 1.72
CA PRO A 141 12.25 31.88 2.98
C PRO A 141 11.09 32.89 2.90
N GLY A 142 10.22 32.88 3.90
CA GLY A 142 9.06 33.77 3.97
C GLY A 142 9.40 35.21 4.36
N LEU A 143 10.61 35.46 4.85
CA LEU A 143 11.12 36.78 5.25
C LEU A 143 12.45 37.06 4.53
N PRO A 144 12.85 38.34 4.38
CA PRO A 144 14.16 38.68 3.85
C PRO A 144 15.29 38.12 4.70
N VAL A 145 16.36 37.64 4.06
CA VAL A 145 17.48 36.91 4.67
C VAL A 145 18.82 37.56 4.33
N SER A 146 19.86 37.32 5.14
CA SER A 146 21.22 37.86 4.91
C SER A 146 21.98 37.15 3.78
N ALA A 147 21.61 35.90 3.47
CA ALA A 147 22.12 35.14 2.33
C ALA A 147 20.94 34.37 1.69
N PRO A 148 20.82 34.35 0.35
CA PRO A 148 19.69 33.70 -0.30
C PRO A 148 19.84 32.18 -0.28
N TYR A 149 18.77 31.48 0.05
CA TYR A 149 18.70 30.02 0.04
C TYR A 149 17.29 29.54 -0.27
N ILE A 150 17.17 28.26 -0.61
CA ILE A 150 15.92 27.51 -0.68
C ILE A 150 15.99 26.30 0.24
N VAL A 151 14.83 25.82 0.67
CA VAL A 151 14.71 24.61 1.49
C VAL A 151 13.94 23.57 0.70
N ILE A 152 14.54 22.42 0.46
CA ILE A 152 13.87 21.25 -0.10
C ILE A 152 13.55 20.32 1.07
N LYS A 153 12.32 19.83 1.13
CA LYS A 153 11.88 18.84 2.11
C LYS A 153 11.29 17.65 1.41
N ALA A 154 11.64 16.45 1.86
CA ALA A 154 11.03 15.22 1.42
C ALA A 154 10.36 14.51 2.60
N ILE A 155 9.25 13.84 2.35
CA ILE A 155 8.50 13.08 3.34
C ILE A 155 8.23 11.70 2.75
N GLU A 156 8.55 10.68 3.53
CA GLU A 156 8.17 9.30 3.27
C GLU A 156 6.85 9.03 4.01
N PRO A 157 5.72 8.80 3.32
CA PRO A 157 4.42 8.67 3.97
C PRO A 157 4.30 7.43 4.87
N TYR A 158 5.11 6.41 4.63
CA TYR A 158 5.04 5.15 5.37
C TYR A 158 6.13 5.08 6.45
N SER A 159 5.72 4.93 7.71
CA SER A 159 6.59 5.12 8.89
C SER A 159 7.79 4.16 9.00
N GLU A 160 7.77 3.03 8.31
CA GLU A 160 8.88 2.07 8.31
C GLU A 160 10.02 2.47 7.38
N PHE A 161 9.75 3.38 6.44
CA PHE A 161 10.74 3.91 5.52
C PHE A 161 11.06 5.36 5.88
N HIS A 162 12.22 5.83 5.46
CA HIS A 162 12.64 7.22 5.67
C HIS A 162 13.39 7.74 4.44
N ILE A 163 13.47 9.06 4.31
CA ILE A 163 14.28 9.70 3.28
C ILE A 163 15.75 9.45 3.58
N SER A 164 16.45 8.82 2.66
CA SER A 164 17.90 8.56 2.77
C SER A 164 18.71 9.73 2.21
N ARG A 165 18.23 10.36 1.13
CA ARG A 165 18.95 11.43 0.43
C ARG A 165 18.03 12.36 -0.34
N ILE A 166 18.41 13.63 -0.41
CA ILE A 166 17.91 14.60 -1.39
C ILE A 166 19.09 14.99 -2.28
N ALA A 167 18.93 14.88 -3.60
CA ALA A 167 19.96 15.18 -4.57
C ALA A 167 19.41 15.99 -5.74
N GLY A 168 20.29 16.71 -6.42
CA GLY A 168 19.87 17.57 -7.51
C GLY A 168 20.99 18.36 -8.17
N THR A 169 20.60 19.32 -9.00
CA THR A 169 21.50 20.30 -9.62
C THR A 169 20.93 21.72 -9.53
N ILE A 170 21.81 22.70 -9.39
CA ILE A 170 21.52 24.15 -9.45
C ILE A 170 22.32 24.69 -10.63
N ASN A 171 21.66 25.19 -11.68
CA ASN A 171 22.35 25.66 -12.89
C ASN A 171 23.37 24.62 -13.45
N ASN A 172 23.06 23.33 -13.26
CA ASN A 172 23.87 22.14 -13.56
C ASN A 172 24.97 21.77 -12.55
N ASP A 173 25.22 22.57 -11.52
CA ASP A 173 26.13 22.21 -10.44
C ASP A 173 25.44 21.24 -9.46
N PRO A 174 26.00 20.06 -9.17
CA PRO A 174 25.37 19.06 -8.33
C PRO A 174 25.37 19.47 -6.85
N PHE A 175 24.30 19.09 -6.15
CA PHE A 175 24.23 19.14 -4.69
C PHE A 175 23.60 17.86 -4.13
N GLU A 176 23.95 17.54 -2.89
CA GLU A 176 23.32 16.45 -2.16
C GLU A 176 23.24 16.74 -0.65
N CYS A 177 22.21 16.19 -0.03
CA CYS A 177 21.95 16.23 1.40
C CYS A 177 21.52 14.83 1.86
N LEU A 178 22.22 14.27 2.86
CA LEU A 178 21.88 12.97 3.47
C LEU A 178 20.85 13.16 4.59
N SER A 179 19.70 13.76 4.25
CA SER A 179 18.62 14.10 5.18
C SER A 179 17.32 14.30 4.40
N ASP A 180 16.19 14.26 5.12
CA ASP A 180 14.85 14.65 4.66
C ASP A 180 14.68 16.17 4.44
N GLN A 181 15.65 16.98 4.86
CA GLN A 181 15.69 18.42 4.62
C GLN A 181 17.04 18.86 4.04
N CYS A 182 16.99 19.64 2.96
CA CYS A 182 18.16 20.17 2.29
C CYS A 182 18.09 21.69 2.19
N ILE A 183 19.03 22.40 2.81
CA ILE A 183 19.17 23.85 2.69
C ILE A 183 20.20 24.13 1.61
N VAL A 184 19.75 24.79 0.54
CA VAL A 184 20.54 24.97 -0.67
C VAL A 184 20.79 26.46 -0.88
N PRO A 185 22.04 26.94 -0.77
CA PRO A 185 22.35 28.34 -0.98
C PRO A 185 22.20 28.71 -2.46
N LEU A 186 21.79 29.95 -2.72
CA LEU A 186 21.72 30.52 -4.07
C LEU A 186 22.79 31.58 -4.22
N ILE A 187 23.34 31.72 -5.42
CA ILE A 187 24.25 32.84 -5.77
C ILE A 187 23.48 33.88 -6.59
N GLN A 188 22.60 33.40 -7.45
CA GLN A 188 21.79 34.17 -8.39
C GLN A 188 20.51 33.39 -8.69
N ASP A 189 19.71 33.92 -9.62
CA ASP A 189 18.60 33.18 -10.21
C ASP A 189 19.06 31.78 -10.69
N ALA A 190 18.30 30.77 -10.29
CA ALA A 190 18.70 29.39 -10.45
C ALA A 190 17.58 28.52 -10.98
N ARG A 191 17.93 27.69 -11.96
CA ARG A 191 17.15 26.52 -12.35
C ARG A 191 17.62 25.34 -11.51
N ILE A 192 16.71 24.79 -10.72
CA ILE A 192 16.98 23.74 -9.74
C ILE A 192 16.27 22.48 -10.23
N LYS A 193 16.99 21.37 -10.36
CA LYS A 193 16.42 20.03 -10.56
C LYS A 193 16.69 19.21 -9.32
N PHE A 194 15.69 18.55 -8.76
CA PHE A 194 15.86 17.81 -7.50
C PHE A 194 14.93 16.61 -7.43
N TRP A 195 15.35 15.61 -6.65
CA TRP A 195 14.60 14.41 -6.31
C TRP A 195 15.01 13.94 -4.91
N ALA A 196 14.25 13.01 -4.35
CA ALA A 196 14.56 12.34 -3.10
C ALA A 196 14.70 10.83 -3.30
N GLU A 197 15.45 10.19 -2.43
CA GLU A 197 15.63 8.73 -2.34
C GLU A 197 15.14 8.23 -0.99
N SER A 198 14.48 7.08 -0.98
CA SER A 198 13.96 6.44 0.22
C SER A 198 14.84 5.27 0.65
N SER A 199 14.77 4.92 1.93
CA SER A 199 15.31 3.65 2.44
C SER A 199 14.60 2.42 1.84
N PHE A 200 13.46 2.60 1.18
CA PHE A 200 12.82 1.57 0.34
C PHE A 200 13.67 1.19 -0.88
N GLY A 201 14.60 2.06 -1.31
CA GLY A 201 15.48 1.82 -2.46
C GLY A 201 14.94 2.38 -3.78
N ASP A 202 13.93 3.26 -3.72
CA ASP A 202 13.37 3.97 -4.87
C ASP A 202 13.73 5.46 -4.87
N GLN A 203 13.40 6.12 -5.99
CA GLN A 203 13.64 7.53 -6.23
C GLN A 203 12.32 8.22 -6.56
N SER A 204 12.10 9.41 -6.01
CA SER A 204 10.98 10.26 -6.41
C SER A 204 11.11 10.72 -7.86
N GLN A 205 10.00 11.18 -8.43
CA GLN A 205 10.04 11.93 -9.68
C GLN A 205 10.95 13.16 -9.54
N THR A 206 11.69 13.45 -10.61
CA THR A 206 12.53 14.64 -10.69
C THR A 206 11.65 15.87 -10.89
N ILE A 207 11.83 16.86 -10.02
CA ILE A 207 11.12 18.14 -10.07
C ILE A 207 12.11 19.22 -10.49
N THR A 208 11.71 20.04 -11.45
CA THR A 208 12.38 21.26 -11.86
C THR A 208 11.65 22.48 -11.31
N ALA A 209 12.38 23.36 -10.63
CA ALA A 209 11.89 24.64 -10.18
C ALA A 209 12.82 25.78 -10.64
N THR A 210 12.27 26.99 -10.75
CA THR A 210 13.06 28.20 -10.98
C THR A 210 12.93 29.12 -9.77
N ALA A 211 14.03 29.35 -9.07
CA ALA A 211 14.10 30.30 -7.97
C ALA A 211 14.77 31.60 -8.45
N ARG A 212 14.24 32.74 -8.03
CA ARG A 212 14.83 34.05 -8.27
C ARG A 212 15.22 34.72 -6.98
N SER A 213 16.35 35.41 -6.97
CA SER A 213 16.81 36.19 -5.82
C SER A 213 17.01 37.66 -6.20
N TYR A 214 16.57 38.56 -5.33
CA TYR A 214 16.79 40.00 -5.50
C TYR A 214 17.02 40.67 -4.15
N ILE A 215 17.73 41.79 -4.15
CA ILE A 215 18.07 42.53 -2.93
C ILE A 215 17.06 43.67 -2.76
N SER A 216 16.52 43.81 -1.55
CA SER A 216 15.68 44.93 -1.13
C SER A 216 16.04 45.30 0.32
N ASN A 217 16.21 46.60 0.59
CA ASN A 217 16.58 47.11 1.92
C ASN A 217 17.81 46.40 2.55
N ASN A 218 18.84 46.10 1.75
CA ASN A 218 20.04 45.36 2.15
C ASN A 218 19.82 43.88 2.56
N PHE A 219 18.66 43.29 2.29
CA PHE A 219 18.38 41.87 2.50
C PHE A 219 18.01 41.17 1.20
N TYR A 220 18.31 39.87 1.12
CA TYR A 220 17.90 39.03 0.00
C TYR A 220 16.46 38.56 0.16
N ASN A 221 15.71 38.67 -0.93
CA ASN A 221 14.38 38.10 -1.07
C ASN A 221 14.47 36.99 -2.11
N VAL A 222 13.90 35.83 -1.80
CA VAL A 222 13.91 34.65 -2.67
C VAL A 222 12.48 34.29 -3.01
N ARG A 223 12.20 33.99 -4.28
CA ARG A 223 10.88 33.54 -4.73
C ARG A 223 11.01 32.37 -5.70
N ILE A 224 10.19 31.34 -5.48
CA ILE A 224 9.99 30.28 -6.47
C ILE A 224 8.99 30.81 -7.50
N THR A 225 9.43 30.86 -8.76
CA THR A 225 8.66 31.42 -9.88
C THR A 225 7.95 30.35 -10.69
N THR A 226 8.58 29.18 -10.83
CA THR A 226 7.99 28.03 -11.52
C THR A 226 8.35 26.75 -10.78
N ILE A 227 7.44 25.78 -10.85
CA ILE A 227 7.64 24.39 -10.42
C ILE A 227 6.92 23.52 -11.44
N ASP A 228 7.60 22.52 -12.00
CA ASP A 228 7.07 21.65 -13.07
C ASP A 228 6.31 20.42 -12.54
N ARG A 229 5.84 20.48 -11.29
CA ARG A 229 5.03 19.40 -10.73
C ARG A 229 3.62 19.46 -11.29
N LYS A 230 3.16 18.35 -11.88
CA LYS A 230 1.74 18.10 -12.10
C LYS A 230 1.11 17.78 -10.75
N ILE A 231 0.51 18.77 -10.10
CA ILE A 231 -0.36 18.51 -8.95
C ILE A 231 -1.70 18.07 -9.53
N GLU A 232 -1.86 16.78 -9.78
CA GLU A 232 -3.20 16.24 -9.98
C GLU A 232 -3.89 16.29 -8.62
N PHE A 233 -4.79 17.25 -8.42
CA PHE A 233 -5.69 17.21 -7.29
C PHE A 233 -6.54 15.94 -7.43
N THR A 234 -6.24 14.94 -6.61
CA THR A 234 -7.06 13.74 -6.47
C THR A 234 -7.69 13.82 -5.09
N ASP A 235 -9.01 13.86 -5.06
CA ASP A 235 -9.78 13.82 -3.83
C ASP A 235 -9.47 12.50 -3.09
N SER A 236 -8.83 12.64 -1.92
CA SER A 236 -8.42 11.52 -1.07
C SER A 236 -9.60 10.72 -0.56
N CYS A 237 -10.75 11.34 -0.34
CA CYS A 237 -11.99 10.65 0.01
C CYS A 237 -12.48 9.83 -1.18
N ARG A 238 -12.58 10.43 -2.38
CA ARG A 238 -12.95 9.68 -3.59
C ARG A 238 -12.02 8.49 -3.86
N GLN A 239 -10.72 8.63 -3.64
CA GLN A 239 -9.76 7.55 -3.87
C GLN A 239 -9.97 6.36 -2.94
N ILE A 240 -10.31 6.59 -1.66
CA ILE A 240 -10.61 5.53 -0.67
C ILE A 240 -11.88 4.75 -1.07
N TRP A 241 -12.86 5.43 -1.66
CA TRP A 241 -14.12 4.82 -2.08
C TRP A 241 -14.10 4.30 -3.52
N SER A 242 -13.03 4.57 -4.28
CA SER A 242 -12.90 4.08 -5.65
C SER A 242 -12.76 2.54 -5.66
N GLY A 243 -13.76 1.86 -6.23
CA GLY A 243 -13.76 0.40 -6.37
C GLY A 243 -14.30 -0.39 -5.17
N THR A 244 -14.62 0.24 -4.04
CA THR A 244 -15.20 -0.42 -2.85
C THR A 244 -16.73 -0.32 -2.77
N ALA A 245 -17.36 0.54 -3.59
CA ALA A 245 -18.82 0.69 -3.64
C ALA A 245 -19.34 0.62 -5.09
N TYR A 246 -20.48 -0.07 -5.30
CA TYR A 246 -21.25 0.03 -6.53
C TYR A 246 -22.03 1.35 -6.53
N GLY A 247 -21.61 2.33 -7.34
CA GLY A 247 -22.29 3.63 -7.48
C GLY A 247 -21.32 4.79 -7.75
N GLU A 248 -21.86 5.96 -8.11
CA GLU A 248 -21.06 7.20 -8.14
C GLU A 248 -20.77 7.70 -6.72
N SER A 249 -19.66 8.42 -6.53
CA SER A 249 -19.33 9.02 -5.23
C SER A 249 -20.41 10.02 -4.82
N PRO A 250 -20.91 10.01 -3.57
CA PRO A 250 -21.88 10.99 -3.12
C PRO A 250 -21.40 12.44 -3.30
N ASP A 251 -22.31 13.37 -3.61
CA ASP A 251 -21.96 14.77 -3.91
C ASP A 251 -21.24 15.51 -2.78
N TRP A 252 -21.48 15.12 -1.52
CA TRP A 252 -20.80 15.72 -0.36
C TRP A 252 -19.32 15.37 -0.25
N VAL A 253 -18.86 14.38 -1.02
CA VAL A 253 -17.45 13.97 -1.10
C VAL A 253 -16.68 14.90 -2.04
N VAL A 254 -17.36 15.49 -3.02
CA VAL A 254 -16.75 16.41 -3.98
C VAL A 254 -16.65 17.80 -3.33
N PHE A 255 -15.44 18.23 -3.02
CA PHE A 255 -15.22 19.63 -2.62
C PHE A 255 -15.64 20.57 -3.76
N PRO A 256 -16.39 21.64 -3.47
CA PRO A 256 -16.72 22.63 -4.49
C PRO A 256 -15.42 23.23 -5.04
N GLU A 257 -15.32 23.30 -6.37
CA GLU A 257 -14.22 24.02 -7.02
C GLU A 257 -14.23 25.46 -6.49
N SER A 258 -13.08 25.91 -5.99
CA SER A 258 -12.95 27.27 -5.47
C SER A 258 -13.31 28.28 -6.56
N PRO A 259 -13.98 29.41 -6.22
CA PRO A 259 -14.33 30.45 -7.18
C PRO A 259 -13.12 31.07 -7.89
#